data_AF-A0A1H0KRY0-F1
#
_entry.id   AF-A0A1H0KRY0-F1
#
_cell.length_a   1.000
_cell.length_b   1.000
_cell.length_c   1.000
_cell.angle_alpha   90.00
_cell.angle_beta   90.00
_cell.angle_gamma   90.00
#
_symmetry.space_group_name_H-M   'P 1'
#
loop_
_entity.id
_entity.type
_entity.pdbx_description
1 polymer ?
#
loop_
_entity_poly.entity_id
_entity_poly.type
_entity_poly.pdbx_seq_one_letter_code
_entity_poly.pdbx_strand_id
1 'polypeptide(L)'
;MNNEDLKDFLSSVVASAKQVNILTGDHASAPYYEAGVKGSTTKTEEVIKRAVIRLMEEKDENGKYIVSEQGQFFGIKAVLTSSLCGLPSKPADFARVMHNLELDNLRVPYVYESVRKILPHQLPQNVELWRQYQNSADDYSMKQVAPAVRLMDILEEEKQ
;
A
#
# COMPACT_ATOMS: atom_id res chain seq x y z
N MET A 1 -38.74 -0.51 39.77
CA MET A 1 -37.99 -0.32 38.50
C MET A 1 -38.47 -1.41 37.58
N ASN A 2 -39.21 -1.04 36.53
CA ASN A 2 -39.88 -2.00 35.66
C ASN A 2 -38.89 -2.53 34.60
N ASN A 3 -39.17 -3.74 34.09
CA ASN A 3 -38.31 -4.43 33.12
C ASN A 3 -38.12 -3.64 31.81
N GLU A 4 -39.07 -2.74 31.51
CA GLU A 4 -39.03 -1.80 30.38
C GLU A 4 -37.96 -0.70 30.61
N ASP A 5 -37.92 -0.11 31.81
CA ASP A 5 -36.95 0.94 32.16
C ASP A 5 -35.50 0.42 32.11
N LEU A 6 -35.30 -0.86 32.46
CA LEU A 6 -33.99 -1.51 32.40
C LEU A 6 -33.53 -1.77 30.96
N LYS A 7 -34.46 -2.08 30.05
CA LYS A 7 -34.15 -2.29 28.62
C LYS A 7 -33.80 -0.97 27.92
N ASP A 8 -34.49 0.11 28.25
CA ASP A 8 -34.17 1.43 27.70
C ASP A 8 -32.84 1.96 28.22
N PHE A 9 -32.54 1.72 29.50
CA PHE A 9 -31.23 2.05 30.06
C PHE A 9 -30.09 1.26 29.39
N LEU A 10 -30.26 -0.06 29.22
CA LEU A 10 -29.26 -0.90 28.54
C LEU A 10 -29.11 -0.54 27.06
N SER A 11 -30.21 -0.21 26.36
CA SER A 11 -30.17 0.22 24.96
C SER A 11 -29.46 1.57 24.80
N SER A 12 -29.67 2.50 25.74
CA SER A 12 -28.98 3.80 25.80
C SER A 12 -27.48 3.65 26.08
N VAL A 13 -27.09 2.75 27.00
CA VAL A 13 -25.67 2.45 27.29
C VAL A 13 -24.98 1.79 26.09
N VAL A 14 -25.64 0.87 25.39
CA VAL A 14 -25.08 0.22 24.18
C VAL A 14 -25.00 1.19 22.99
N ALA A 15 -25.97 2.10 22.85
CA ALA A 15 -25.91 3.16 21.83
C ALA A 15 -24.78 4.16 22.11
N SER A 16 -24.56 4.50 23.38
CA SER A 16 -23.45 5.35 23.81
C SER A 16 -22.09 4.65 23.63
N ALA A 17 -22.02 3.35 23.87
CA ALA A 17 -20.81 2.55 23.64
C ALA A 17 -20.41 2.43 22.15
N LYS A 18 -21.36 2.60 21.22
CA LYS A 18 -21.05 2.68 19.77
C LYS A 18 -20.53 4.05 19.33
N GLN A 19 -20.77 5.11 20.10
CA GLN A 19 -20.29 6.46 19.79
C GLN A 19 -18.95 6.81 20.47
N VAL A 20 -18.54 6.09 21.50
CA VAL A 20 -17.23 6.28 22.18
C VAL A 20 -16.18 5.32 21.63
N ASN A 21 -15.99 5.31 20.31
CA ASN A 21 -14.85 4.60 19.70
C ASN A 21 -14.08 5.46 18.68
N ILE A 22 -14.20 6.79 18.79
CA ILE A 22 -13.51 7.75 17.91
C ILE A 22 -12.42 8.55 18.65
N LEU A 23 -12.30 8.45 19.97
CA LEU A 23 -11.44 9.38 20.75
C LEU A 23 -10.54 8.78 21.84
N THR A 24 -10.36 7.46 21.88
CA THR A 24 -9.27 6.85 22.65
C THR A 24 -8.29 6.22 21.69
N GLY A 25 -7.15 6.91 21.52
CA GLY A 25 -5.95 6.38 20.91
C GLY A 25 -5.37 5.25 21.75
N ASP A 26 -6.04 4.11 21.74
CA ASP A 26 -5.42 2.85 22.11
C ASP A 26 -4.55 2.40 20.93
N HIS A 27 -3.30 2.84 20.99
CA HIS A 27 -2.18 2.04 20.51
C HIS A 27 -2.14 0.75 21.35
N ALA A 28 -3.13 -0.12 21.17
CA ALA A 28 -3.02 -1.51 21.52
C ALA A 28 -1.95 -2.08 20.59
N SER A 29 -0.71 -2.02 21.06
CA SER A 29 0.40 -2.85 20.63
C SER A 29 -0.05 -4.29 20.77
N ALA A 30 -0.77 -4.79 19.77
CA ALA A 30 -1.07 -6.21 19.68
C ALA A 30 0.29 -6.91 19.59
N PRO A 31 0.65 -7.76 20.57
CA PRO A 31 1.82 -8.60 20.44
C PRO A 31 1.60 -9.47 19.20
N TYR A 32 2.60 -9.42 18.33
CA TYR A 32 2.73 -10.20 17.12
C TYR A 32 2.32 -11.66 17.41
N TYR A 33 1.14 -12.07 16.97
CA TYR A 33 0.88 -13.49 16.80
C TYR A 33 1.42 -13.89 15.43
N GLU A 34 2.58 -14.52 15.51
CA GLU A 34 3.29 -15.24 14.48
C GLU A 34 2.33 -16.13 13.67
N ALA A 35 2.08 -15.74 12.43
CA ALA A 35 1.64 -16.66 11.39
C ALA A 35 2.56 -16.45 10.17
N GLY A 36 3.75 -17.04 10.25
CA GLY A 36 4.50 -17.45 9.06
C GLY A 36 5.32 -16.39 8.31
N VAL A 37 5.68 -15.25 8.91
CA VAL A 37 6.76 -14.41 8.33
C VAL A 37 8.09 -15.06 8.68
N LYS A 38 8.49 -16.07 7.90
CA LYS A 38 9.89 -16.48 7.81
C LYS A 38 10.70 -15.21 7.59
N GLY A 39 11.61 -14.90 8.51
CA GLY A 39 12.50 -13.76 8.41
C GLY A 39 13.19 -13.73 7.05
N SER A 40 12.73 -12.84 6.17
CA SER A 40 13.45 -12.42 4.98
C SER A 40 14.22 -11.18 5.36
N THR A 41 15.40 -11.45 5.93
CA THR A 41 16.64 -10.67 5.93
C THR A 41 16.59 -9.24 5.34
N THR A 42 17.16 -8.29 6.08
CA THR A 42 17.50 -6.89 5.68
C THR A 42 17.90 -6.70 4.22
N LYS A 43 18.49 -7.71 3.58
CA LYS A 43 18.84 -7.70 2.15
C LYS A 43 17.63 -7.50 1.22
N THR A 44 16.47 -8.10 1.50
CA THR A 44 15.26 -7.95 0.67
C THR A 44 14.67 -6.56 0.80
N GLU A 45 14.63 -6.02 2.02
CA GLU A 45 14.18 -4.66 2.32
C GLU A 45 15.08 -3.60 1.66
N GLU A 46 16.41 -3.81 1.71
CA GLU A 46 17.38 -2.97 1.01
C GLU A 46 17.23 -3.01 -0.50
N VAL A 47 16.98 -4.19 -1.09
CA VAL A 47 16.69 -4.32 -2.53
C VAL A 47 15.42 -3.57 -2.89
N ILE A 48 14.35 -3.70 -2.10
CA ILE A 48 13.10 -2.96 -2.31
C ILE A 48 13.35 -1.45 -2.22
N LYS A 49 14.06 -1.00 -1.18
CA LYS A 49 14.39 0.41 -0.99
C LYS A 49 15.14 0.97 -2.20
N ARG A 50 16.22 0.32 -2.63
CA ARG A 50 16.98 0.74 -3.82
C ARG A 50 16.14 0.74 -5.08
N ALA A 51 15.33 -0.30 -5.30
CA ALA A 51 14.48 -0.39 -6.48
C ALA A 51 13.44 0.73 -6.55
N VAL A 52 12.81 1.05 -5.41
CA VAL A 52 11.84 2.15 -5.34
C VAL A 52 12.53 3.50 -5.52
N ILE A 53 13.66 3.76 -4.87
CA ILE A 53 14.42 5.01 -5.04
C ILE A 53 14.82 5.18 -6.52
N ARG A 54 15.40 4.14 -7.12
CA ARG A 54 15.79 4.14 -8.53
C ARG A 54 14.61 4.45 -9.44
N LEU A 55 13.46 3.80 -9.24
CA LEU A 55 12.26 4.06 -10.03
C LEU A 55 11.78 5.52 -9.90
N MET A 56 11.85 6.08 -8.69
CA MET A 56 11.42 7.47 -8.41
C MET A 56 12.36 8.51 -9.05
N GLU A 57 13.62 8.16 -9.28
CA GLU A 57 14.62 9.02 -9.92
C GLU A 57 14.71 8.80 -11.44
N GLU A 58 14.21 7.67 -11.94
CA GLU A 58 14.26 7.31 -13.34
C GLU A 58 13.40 8.22 -14.23
N LYS A 59 13.94 8.56 -15.39
CA LYS A 59 13.33 9.44 -16.39
C LYS A 59 13.08 8.69 -17.69
N ASP A 60 12.00 9.04 -18.38
CA ASP A 60 11.67 8.61 -19.72
C ASP A 60 12.59 9.23 -20.78
N GLU A 61 12.40 8.82 -22.04
CA GLU A 61 13.15 9.32 -23.21
C GLU A 61 13.03 10.84 -23.41
N ASN A 62 12.00 11.47 -22.84
CA ASN A 62 11.75 12.91 -22.90
C ASN A 62 12.33 13.66 -21.68
N GLY A 63 13.04 12.97 -20.79
CA GLY A 63 13.59 13.54 -19.55
C GLY A 63 12.56 13.81 -18.46
N LYS A 64 11.32 13.32 -18.60
CA LYS A 64 10.28 13.37 -17.57
C LYS A 64 10.40 12.18 -16.64
N TYR A 65 10.07 12.35 -15.38
CA TYR A 65 10.14 11.26 -14.41
C TYR A 65 9.06 10.21 -14.69
N ILE A 66 9.43 8.93 -14.63
CA ILE A 66 8.50 7.82 -14.83
C ILE A 66 7.36 7.90 -13.79
N VAL A 67 7.72 8.21 -12.55
CA VAL A 67 6.78 8.48 -11.46
C VAL A 67 6.69 9.97 -11.20
N SER A 68 5.55 10.55 -11.55
CA SER A 68 5.26 11.99 -11.43
C SER A 68 3.89 12.28 -10.80
N GLU A 69 2.95 11.33 -10.82
CA GLU A 69 1.59 11.47 -10.29
C GLU A 69 1.32 10.46 -9.16
N GLN A 70 0.54 10.85 -8.15
CA GLN A 70 0.16 9.98 -7.03
C GLN A 70 -0.59 8.72 -7.47
N GLY A 71 -1.38 8.81 -8.55
CA GLY A 71 -2.12 7.67 -9.10
C GLY A 71 -1.22 6.52 -9.57
N GLN A 72 0.00 6.81 -9.98
CA GLN A 72 0.97 5.81 -10.44
C GLN A 72 1.49 4.95 -9.28
N PHE A 73 1.46 5.50 -8.06
CA PHE A 73 1.89 4.80 -6.86
C PHE A 73 0.97 3.63 -6.50
N PHE A 74 -0.26 3.58 -7.04
CA PHE A 74 -1.11 2.39 -6.91
C PHE A 74 -0.49 1.16 -7.54
N GLY A 75 0.04 1.30 -8.75
CA GLY A 75 0.71 0.20 -9.43
C GLY A 75 1.93 -0.26 -8.64
N ILE A 76 2.75 0.70 -8.18
CA ILE A 76 3.92 0.45 -7.33
C ILE A 76 3.50 -0.33 -6.07
N LYS A 77 2.50 0.16 -5.34
CA LYS A 77 1.99 -0.52 -4.14
C LYS A 77 1.48 -1.93 -4.46
N ALA A 78 0.78 -2.12 -5.58
CA ALA A 78 0.29 -3.43 -5.98
C ALA A 78 1.46 -4.42 -6.14
N VAL A 79 2.55 -4.03 -6.79
CA VAL A 79 3.78 -4.83 -6.87
C VAL A 79 4.37 -5.11 -5.49
N LEU A 80 4.55 -4.07 -4.67
CA LEU A 80 5.17 -4.22 -3.35
C LEU A 80 4.37 -5.13 -2.40
N THR A 81 3.05 -5.13 -2.52
CA THR A 81 2.16 -5.98 -1.69
C THR A 81 1.86 -7.35 -2.30
N SER A 82 2.30 -7.60 -3.54
CA SER A 82 2.17 -8.89 -4.22
C SER A 82 3.15 -9.93 -3.68
N SER A 83 3.02 -11.17 -4.17
CA SER A 83 3.97 -12.28 -3.94
C SER A 83 5.43 -11.93 -4.23
N LEU A 84 5.69 -10.95 -5.11
CA LEU A 84 7.04 -10.55 -5.52
C LEU A 84 7.87 -9.92 -4.39
N CYS A 85 7.22 -9.19 -3.49
CA CYS A 85 7.85 -8.43 -2.41
C CYS A 85 7.28 -8.77 -1.03
N GLY A 86 6.03 -9.22 -0.96
CA GLY A 86 5.40 -9.70 0.26
C GLY A 86 5.14 -8.63 1.33
N LEU A 87 5.13 -7.34 0.96
CA LEU A 87 4.83 -6.28 1.93
C LEU A 87 3.36 -6.35 2.37
N PRO A 88 3.05 -5.90 3.60
CA PRO A 88 1.68 -5.93 4.09
C PRO A 88 0.73 -5.10 3.23
N SER A 89 -0.43 -5.64 2.92
CA SER A 89 -1.48 -4.96 2.13
C SER A 89 -2.27 -3.94 2.95
N LYS A 90 -2.34 -4.12 4.27
CA LYS A 90 -3.03 -3.24 5.21
C LYS A 90 -2.38 -1.85 5.21
N PRO A 91 -3.14 -0.76 5.06
CA PRO A 91 -2.57 0.58 4.92
C PRO A 91 -1.65 1.03 6.07
N ALA A 92 -2.04 0.75 7.32
CA ALA A 92 -1.25 1.15 8.49
C ALA A 92 0.09 0.42 8.57
N ASP A 93 0.07 -0.89 8.31
CA ASP A 93 1.27 -1.73 8.32
C ASP A 93 2.18 -1.38 7.13
N PHE A 94 1.61 -1.16 5.94
CA PHE A 94 2.34 -0.70 4.77
C PHE A 94 3.02 0.66 5.01
N ALA A 95 2.29 1.64 5.56
CA ALA A 95 2.84 2.95 5.86
C ALA A 95 4.02 2.87 6.86
N ARG A 96 3.91 1.98 7.87
CA ARG A 96 5.00 1.73 8.81
C ARG A 96 6.23 1.14 8.13
N VAL A 97 6.05 0.17 7.24
CA VAL A 97 7.17 -0.40 6.46
C VAL A 97 7.82 0.68 5.59
N MET A 98 7.03 1.48 4.88
CA MET A 98 7.56 2.55 4.04
C MET A 98 8.34 3.60 4.85
N HIS A 99 7.86 3.95 6.04
CA HIS A 99 8.57 4.83 6.97
C HIS A 99 9.89 4.20 7.45
N ASN A 100 9.88 2.92 7.83
CA ASN A 100 11.09 2.20 8.24
C ASN A 100 12.13 2.09 7.10
N LEU A 101 11.67 2.06 5.85
CA LEU A 101 12.51 2.08 4.66
C LEU A 101 12.96 3.50 4.25
N GLU A 102 12.54 4.55 4.98
CA GLU A 102 12.78 5.96 4.68
C GLU A 102 12.20 6.40 3.32
N LEU A 103 11.11 5.76 2.89
CA LEU A 103 10.42 6.01 1.62
C LEU A 103 9.17 6.89 1.78
N ASP A 104 8.92 7.41 2.98
CA ASP A 104 7.80 8.30 3.31
C ASP A 104 7.97 9.73 2.77
N ASN A 105 9.21 10.17 2.59
CA ASN A 105 9.57 11.50 2.10
C ASN A 105 9.90 11.53 0.59
N LEU A 106 9.52 10.48 -0.16
CA LEU A 106 9.69 10.47 -1.60
C LEU A 106 8.94 11.63 -2.26
N ARG A 107 9.46 12.08 -3.40
CA ARG A 107 8.93 13.20 -4.18
C ARG A 107 7.41 13.12 -4.44
N VAL A 108 6.92 11.91 -4.69
CA VAL A 108 5.48 11.63 -4.76
C VAL A 108 5.12 10.93 -3.45
N PRO A 109 4.64 11.66 -2.43
CA PRO A 109 4.38 11.06 -1.13
C PRO A 109 3.19 10.09 -1.21
N TYR A 110 3.35 8.91 -0.60
CA TYR A 110 2.24 7.98 -0.40
C TYR A 110 1.36 8.48 0.75
N VAL A 111 0.34 9.28 0.43
CA VAL A 111 -0.70 9.67 1.39
C VAL A 111 -1.94 8.83 1.12
N TYR A 112 -2.29 7.95 2.06
CA TYR A 112 -3.45 7.05 1.95
C TYR A 112 -4.76 7.76 1.57
N GLU A 113 -4.96 8.99 2.07
CA GLU A 113 -6.14 9.80 1.74
C GLU A 113 -6.15 10.30 0.30
N SER A 114 -4.99 10.62 -0.27
CA SER A 114 -4.86 11.05 -1.66
C SER A 114 -5.05 9.87 -2.62
N VAL A 115 -4.56 8.71 -2.19
CA VAL A 115 -4.74 7.42 -2.86
C VAL A 115 -6.24 7.07 -2.89
N ARG A 116 -6.98 7.13 -1.76
CA ARG A 116 -8.43 6.85 -1.71
C ARG A 116 -9.30 7.61 -2.74
N LYS A 117 -8.89 8.81 -3.16
CA LYS A 117 -9.65 9.63 -4.13
C LYS A 117 -9.42 9.24 -5.58
N ILE A 118 -8.33 8.54 -5.86
CA ILE A 118 -8.00 8.02 -7.18
C ILE A 118 -8.48 6.58 -7.18
N LEU A 119 -9.58 6.31 -7.89
CA LEU A 119 -10.07 4.95 -8.03
C LEU A 119 -9.04 4.13 -8.81
N PRO A 120 -8.59 2.97 -8.29
CA PRO A 120 -7.87 2.02 -9.11
C PRO A 120 -8.82 1.65 -10.26
N HIS A 121 -8.37 1.81 -11.51
CA HIS A 121 -9.09 1.19 -12.62
C HIS A 121 -9.10 -0.33 -12.39
N GLN A 122 -10.01 -1.05 -13.05
CA GLN A 122 -10.12 -2.51 -12.94
C GLN A 122 -8.88 -3.19 -13.55
N LEU A 123 -7.76 -3.10 -12.86
CA LEU A 123 -6.53 -3.78 -13.21
C LEU A 123 -6.67 -5.25 -12.81
N PRO A 124 -6.04 -6.18 -13.56
CA PRO A 124 -5.98 -7.58 -13.16
C PRO A 124 -5.41 -7.70 -11.75
N GLN A 125 -6.04 -8.49 -10.88
CA GLN A 125 -5.54 -8.69 -9.52
C GLN A 125 -4.15 -9.36 -9.49
N ASN A 126 -3.85 -10.17 -10.52
CA ASN A 126 -2.55 -10.81 -10.63
C ASN A 126 -1.54 -9.87 -11.28
N VAL A 127 -0.72 -9.26 -10.43
CA VAL A 127 0.34 -8.31 -10.80
C VAL A 127 1.39 -8.94 -11.72
N GLU A 128 1.65 -10.24 -11.61
CA GLU A 128 2.62 -10.96 -12.45
C GLU A 128 2.20 -10.97 -13.94
N LEU A 129 0.90 -10.80 -14.22
CA LEU A 129 0.36 -10.75 -15.58
C LEU A 129 0.40 -9.33 -16.17
N TRP A 130 0.81 -8.31 -15.42
CA TRP A 130 0.75 -6.92 -15.89
C TRP A 130 1.70 -6.63 -17.04
N ARG A 131 2.80 -7.39 -17.16
CA ARG A 131 3.68 -7.36 -18.35
C ARG A 131 2.92 -7.68 -19.63
N GLN A 132 1.97 -8.62 -19.57
CA GLN A 132 1.13 -9.01 -20.70
C GLN A 132 0.01 -7.99 -20.93
N TYR A 133 -0.54 -7.44 -19.84
CA TYR A 133 -1.63 -6.46 -19.88
C TYR A 133 -1.19 -5.09 -20.40
N GLN A 134 0.09 -4.72 -20.27
CA GLN A 134 0.62 -3.45 -20.75
C GLN A 134 0.33 -3.20 -22.25
N ASN A 135 0.26 -4.26 -23.05
CA ASN A 135 0.00 -4.15 -24.50
C ASN A 135 -1.48 -3.89 -24.85
N SER A 136 -2.40 -4.07 -23.90
CA SER A 136 -3.86 -3.95 -24.10
C SER A 136 -4.54 -2.99 -23.12
N ALA A 137 -3.78 -2.36 -22.23
CA ALA A 137 -4.27 -1.41 -21.26
C ALA A 137 -4.65 -0.07 -21.91
N ASP A 138 -5.75 0.53 -21.44
CA ASP A 138 -6.10 1.91 -21.82
C ASP A 138 -5.10 2.93 -21.24
N ASP A 139 -5.11 4.16 -21.77
CA ASP A 139 -4.18 5.23 -21.39
C ASP A 139 -4.15 5.50 -19.88
N TYR A 140 -5.29 5.35 -19.20
CA TYR A 140 -5.40 5.63 -17.77
C TYR A 140 -4.81 4.50 -16.92
N SER A 141 -5.09 3.25 -17.30
CA SER A 141 -4.53 2.03 -16.71
C SER A 141 -3.03 1.96 -16.96
N MET A 142 -2.56 2.39 -18.14
CA MET A 142 -1.15 2.49 -18.49
C MET A 142 -0.36 3.39 -17.55
N LYS A 143 -0.95 4.49 -17.05
CA LYS A 143 -0.29 5.33 -16.04
C LYS A 143 0.05 4.56 -14.77
N GLN A 144 -0.71 3.52 -14.41
CA GLN A 144 -0.46 2.70 -13.22
C GLN A 144 0.39 1.46 -13.55
N VAL A 145 0.14 0.83 -14.70
CA VAL A 145 0.80 -0.41 -15.13
C VAL A 145 2.25 -0.17 -15.55
N ALA A 146 2.56 0.89 -16.31
CA ALA A 146 3.91 1.09 -16.82
C ALA A 146 4.95 1.30 -15.70
N PRO A 147 4.71 2.14 -14.67
CA PRO A 147 5.63 2.27 -13.54
C PRO A 147 5.72 0.98 -12.69
N ALA A 148 4.63 0.22 -12.60
CA ALA A 148 4.62 -1.06 -11.89
C ALA A 148 5.46 -2.11 -12.61
N VAL A 149 5.31 -2.26 -13.94
CA VAL A 149 6.14 -3.16 -14.75
C VAL A 149 7.60 -2.76 -14.66
N ARG A 150 7.91 -1.46 -14.73
CA ARG A 150 9.28 -1.00 -14.57
C ARG A 150 9.86 -1.33 -13.19
N LEU A 151 9.07 -1.25 -12.12
CA LEU A 151 9.51 -1.68 -10.80
C LEU A 151 9.86 -3.17 -10.78
N MET A 152 9.06 -4.02 -11.44
CA MET A 152 9.36 -5.45 -11.55
C MET A 152 10.69 -5.70 -12.25
N ASP A 153 10.97 -4.97 -13.33
CA ASP A 153 12.25 -5.04 -14.04
C ASP A 153 13.42 -4.69 -13.12
N ILE A 154 13.33 -3.56 -12.42
CA ILE A 154 14.38 -3.13 -11.49
C ILE A 154 14.59 -4.15 -10.37
N LEU A 155 13.51 -4.71 -9.83
CA LEU A 155 13.58 -5.75 -8.79
C LEU A 155 14.21 -7.06 -9.30
N GLU A 156 14.03 -7.40 -10.58
CA GLU A 156 14.71 -8.54 -11.21
C GLU A 156 16.19 -8.24 -11.45
N GLU A 157 16.53 -7.04 -11.92
CA GLU A 157 17.91 -6.57 -12.11
C GLU A 157 18.70 -6.58 -10.80
N GLU A 158 18.12 -6.11 -9.68
CA GLU A 158 18.76 -6.07 -8.36
C GLU A 158 18.92 -7.45 -7.69
N LYS A 159 18.27 -8.48 -8.21
CA LYS A 159 18.38 -9.86 -7.71
C LYS A 159 19.51 -10.66 -8.38
N GLN A 160 20.02 -10.19 -9.53
CA GLN A 160 21.14 -10.79 -10.27
C GLN A 160 22.49 -10.36 -9.71
#